data_AF-A0A842VHY9-F1
#
_entry.id   AF-A0A842VHY9-F1
#
_cell.length_a   1.000
_cell.length_b   1.000
_cell.length_c   1.000
_cell.angle_alpha   90.00
_cell.angle_beta   90.00
_cell.angle_gamma   90.00
#
_symmetry.space_group_name_H-M   'P 1'
#
loop_
_entity.id
_entity.type
_entity.pdbx_description
1 polymer ?
#
loop_
_entity_poly.entity_id
_entity_poly.type
_entity_poly.pdbx_seq_one_letter_code
_entity_poly.pdbx_strand_id
1 'polypeptide(L)'
;MSNKKVEKKKWSIPAYKVYITIMFIIGIISILVPYYSILLIHDIFGCGHHNSGLDGFFWQMGRALGFSSLIWFIISSIQGVTMNKHAKLFRKKAKARDLHCISSFLCIALTIIHLVLLFVSEPWRSIILRTDSEHFSLTIFRGKILSGVVFAVIMSAVSILSMFARKPKFMKKIGYRRFKIIHKIMMLSTVILLFHIIFINTELWIIFGLKLR
;
A
#
# COMPACT_ATOMS: atom_id res chain seq x y z
N MET A 1 1.78 -56.75 3.33
CA MET A 1 1.12 -55.47 2.98
C MET A 1 2.19 -54.40 2.75
N SER A 2 2.38 -53.99 1.49
CA SER A 2 3.39 -53.01 1.10
C SER A 2 3.03 -51.61 1.64
N ASN A 3 3.84 -51.08 2.56
CA ASN A 3 3.84 -49.68 2.93
C ASN A 3 4.25 -48.84 1.70
N LYS A 4 3.27 -48.42 0.89
CA LYS A 4 3.48 -47.39 -0.14
C LYS A 4 3.87 -46.09 0.57
N LYS A 5 5.18 -45.86 0.72
CA LYS A 5 5.73 -44.52 0.95
C LYS A 5 5.26 -43.67 -0.21
N VAL A 6 4.19 -42.90 0.01
CA VAL A 6 3.73 -41.86 -0.92
C VAL A 6 4.94 -40.97 -1.20
N GLU A 7 5.50 -41.09 -2.40
CA GLU A 7 6.54 -40.19 -2.90
C GLU A 7 6.06 -38.76 -2.68
N LYS A 8 6.66 -38.07 -1.71
CA LYS A 8 6.40 -36.67 -1.42
C LYS A 8 7.01 -35.83 -2.54
N LYS A 9 6.32 -35.82 -3.69
CA LYS A 9 6.58 -35.07 -4.93
C LYS A 9 7.36 -33.77 -4.67
N LYS A 10 8.46 -33.61 -5.42
CA LYS A 10 9.49 -32.54 -5.50
C LYS A 10 8.97 -31.10 -5.69
N TRP A 11 7.68 -30.84 -5.47
CA TRP A 11 6.96 -29.62 -5.89
C TRP A 11 7.05 -28.43 -4.91
N SER A 12 7.76 -28.56 -3.78
CA SER A 12 7.81 -27.50 -2.74
C SER A 12 8.72 -26.31 -3.08
N ILE A 13 9.74 -26.51 -3.93
CA ILE A 13 10.58 -25.43 -4.47
C ILE A 13 9.88 -24.72 -5.64
N PRO A 14 9.28 -25.41 -6.63
CA PRO A 14 8.61 -24.73 -7.73
C PRO A 14 7.40 -23.89 -7.28
N ALA A 15 6.59 -24.36 -6.31
CA ALA A 15 5.43 -23.59 -5.86
C ALA A 15 5.78 -22.21 -5.27
N TYR A 16 6.81 -22.12 -4.41
CA TYR A 16 7.23 -20.82 -3.86
C TYR A 16 7.80 -19.88 -4.94
N LYS A 17 8.59 -20.42 -5.88
CA LYS A 17 9.12 -19.64 -7.00
C LYS A 17 8.00 -19.07 -7.87
N VAL A 18 7.00 -19.89 -8.21
CA VAL A 18 5.82 -19.46 -8.97
C VAL A 18 5.09 -18.31 -8.26
N TYR A 19 4.88 -18.40 -6.95
CA TYR A 19 4.24 -17.32 -6.20
C TYR A 19 5.05 -16.01 -6.22
N ILE A 20 6.37 -16.09 -6.10
CA ILE A 20 7.23 -14.90 -6.19
C ILE A 20 7.19 -14.30 -7.61
N THR A 21 7.22 -15.14 -8.65
CA THR A 21 7.08 -14.68 -10.04
C THR A 21 5.73 -14.00 -10.27
N ILE A 22 4.63 -14.57 -9.77
CA ILE A 22 3.30 -13.96 -9.85
C ILE A 22 3.28 -12.62 -9.11
N MET A 23 3.86 -12.55 -7.91
CA MET A 23 3.96 -11.29 -7.16
C MET A 23 4.74 -10.21 -7.92
N PHE A 24 5.81 -10.58 -8.61
CA PHE A 24 6.57 -9.66 -9.44
C PHE A 24 5.74 -9.11 -10.60
N ILE A 25 5.01 -9.98 -11.32
CA ILE A 25 4.10 -9.59 -12.41
C ILE A 25 3.00 -8.66 -11.88
N ILE A 26 2.37 -9.02 -10.75
CA ILE A 26 1.37 -8.17 -10.10
C ILE A 26 1.98 -6.83 -9.71
N GLY A 27 3.23 -6.80 -9.24
CA GLY A 27 3.94 -5.56 -8.91
C GLY A 27 4.01 -4.59 -10.10
N ILE A 28 4.44 -5.08 -11.26
CA ILE A 28 4.50 -4.28 -12.49
C ILE A 28 3.09 -3.79 -12.88
N ILE A 29 2.12 -4.70 -12.96
CA ILE A 29 0.75 -4.37 -13.37
C ILE A 29 0.11 -3.39 -12.39
N SER A 30 0.34 -3.55 -11.09
CA SER A 30 -0.24 -2.71 -10.04
C SER A 30 0.21 -1.25 -10.11
N ILE A 31 1.34 -0.96 -10.77
CA ILE A 31 1.83 0.41 -10.99
C ILE A 31 1.37 0.92 -12.36
N LEU A 32 1.58 0.11 -13.40
CA LEU A 32 1.28 0.53 -14.78
C LEU A 32 -0.21 0.80 -14.99
N VAL A 33 -1.10 -0.07 -14.48
CA VAL A 33 -2.54 0.09 -14.70
C VAL A 33 -3.06 1.38 -14.06
N PRO A 34 -2.82 1.68 -12.77
CA PRO A 34 -3.22 2.96 -12.21
C PRO A 34 -2.59 4.17 -12.93
N TYR A 35 -1.32 4.09 -13.31
CA TYR A 35 -0.64 5.17 -14.02
C TYR A 35 -1.32 5.51 -15.36
N TYR A 36 -1.55 4.51 -16.21
CA TYR A 36 -2.23 4.71 -17.48
C TYR A 36 -3.70 5.12 -17.32
N SER A 37 -4.41 4.59 -16.31
CA SER A 37 -5.77 5.02 -16.01
C SER A 37 -5.82 6.51 -15.61
N ILE A 38 -4.86 6.99 -14.83
CA ILE A 38 -4.77 8.40 -14.45
C ILE A 38 -4.52 9.27 -15.69
N LEU A 39 -3.58 8.89 -16.56
CA LEU A 39 -3.32 9.59 -17.82
C LEU A 39 -4.57 9.70 -18.68
N LEU A 40 -5.24 8.56 -18.94
CA LEU A 40 -6.46 8.52 -19.75
C LEU A 40 -7.58 9.41 -19.18
N ILE A 41 -7.79 9.39 -17.87
CA ILE A 41 -8.78 10.25 -17.21
C ILE A 41 -8.42 11.73 -17.44
N HIS A 42 -7.16 12.12 -17.28
CA HIS A 42 -6.76 13.53 -17.43
C HIS A 42 -6.87 14.01 -18.88
N ASP A 43 -6.55 13.14 -19.84
CA ASP A 43 -6.72 13.42 -21.27
C ASP A 43 -8.21 13.61 -21.63
N ILE A 44 -9.10 12.76 -21.09
CA ILE A 44 -10.55 12.86 -21.33
C ILE A 44 -11.15 14.13 -20.71
N PHE A 45 -10.74 14.49 -19.49
CA PHE A 45 -11.35 15.60 -18.74
C PHE A 45 -10.66 16.96 -18.93
N GLY A 46 -9.62 17.04 -19.77
CA GLY A 46 -8.94 18.30 -20.11
C GLY A 46 -8.13 18.91 -18.97
N CYS A 47 -7.70 18.11 -17.98
CA CYS A 47 -6.91 18.56 -16.84
C CYS A 47 -5.41 18.67 -17.18
N GLY A 48 -5.08 19.32 -18.30
CA GLY A 48 -3.74 19.32 -18.92
C GLY A 48 -2.63 20.01 -18.11
N HIS A 49 -2.95 20.74 -17.04
CA HIS A 49 -1.94 21.36 -16.17
C HIS A 49 -1.12 20.32 -15.39
N HIS A 50 -1.59 19.07 -15.30
CA HIS A 50 -0.82 17.96 -14.74
C HIS A 50 -0.07 17.12 -15.80
N ASN A 51 -0.18 17.44 -17.09
CA ASN A 51 0.44 16.70 -18.20
C ASN A 51 1.75 17.32 -18.71
N SER A 52 2.27 18.38 -18.08
CA SER A 52 3.49 19.07 -18.51
C SER A 52 4.51 19.20 -17.38
N GLY A 53 5.79 19.01 -17.71
CA GLY A 53 6.91 19.17 -16.77
C GLY A 53 7.10 18.02 -15.77
N LEU A 54 8.16 18.12 -14.96
CA LEU A 54 8.51 17.13 -13.94
C LEU A 54 7.48 17.07 -12.80
N ASP A 55 6.88 18.20 -12.46
CA ASP A 55 5.88 18.27 -11.38
C ASP A 55 4.61 17.49 -11.72
N GLY A 56 4.11 17.64 -12.96
CA GLY A 56 2.98 16.86 -13.46
C GLY A 56 3.26 15.36 -13.46
N PHE A 57 4.44 14.95 -13.93
CA PHE A 57 4.87 13.54 -13.89
C PHE A 57 4.92 12.98 -12.45
N PHE A 58 5.54 13.71 -11.52
CA PHE A 58 5.61 13.29 -10.12
C PHE A 58 4.24 13.22 -9.46
N TRP A 59 3.34 14.14 -9.79
CA TRP A 59 1.97 14.11 -9.30
C TRP A 59 1.22 12.86 -9.77
N GLN A 60 1.26 12.57 -11.07
CA GLN A 60 0.61 11.39 -11.67
C GLN A 60 1.17 10.09 -11.09
N MET A 61 2.50 9.98 -11.04
CA MET A 61 3.17 8.83 -10.48
C MET A 61 2.85 8.69 -8.99
N GLY A 62 2.88 9.79 -8.23
CA GLY A 62 2.48 9.83 -6.83
C GLY A 62 1.09 9.22 -6.63
N ARG A 63 0.08 9.68 -7.39
CA ARG A 63 -1.29 9.12 -7.34
C ARG A 63 -1.33 7.64 -7.71
N ALA A 64 -0.63 7.22 -8.78
CA ALA A 64 -0.56 5.82 -9.20
C ALA A 64 0.03 4.92 -8.10
N LEU A 65 1.09 5.37 -7.43
CA LEU A 65 1.71 4.66 -6.31
C LEU A 65 0.81 4.59 -5.07
N GLY A 66 -0.08 5.57 -4.88
CA GLY A 66 -1.11 5.53 -3.84
C GLY A 66 -2.12 4.40 -4.06
N PHE A 67 -2.58 4.20 -5.30
CA PHE A 67 -3.41 3.04 -5.64
C PHE A 67 -2.63 1.73 -5.54
N SER A 68 -1.38 1.73 -6.00
CA SER A 68 -0.49 0.56 -5.93
C SER A 68 -0.30 0.12 -4.48
N SER A 69 -0.04 1.06 -3.56
CA SER A 69 0.16 0.75 -2.15
C SER A 69 -1.10 0.14 -1.51
N LEU A 70 -2.30 0.60 -1.89
CA LEU A 70 -3.56 0.00 -1.45
C LEU A 70 -3.73 -1.44 -1.95
N ILE A 71 -3.42 -1.73 -3.20
CA ILE A 71 -3.44 -3.10 -3.75
C ILE A 71 -2.50 -4.00 -2.95
N TRP A 72 -1.27 -3.53 -2.71
CA TRP A 72 -0.27 -4.27 -1.94
C TRP A 72 -0.63 -4.44 -0.46
N PHE A 73 -1.33 -3.47 0.12
CA PHE A 73 -1.90 -3.58 1.46
C PHE A 73 -2.92 -4.73 1.54
N ILE A 74 -3.81 -4.84 0.56
CA ILE A 74 -4.81 -5.92 0.47
C ILE A 74 -4.11 -7.28 0.29
N ILE A 75 -3.17 -7.38 -0.66
CA ILE A 75 -2.40 -8.60 -0.91
C ILE A 75 -1.66 -9.05 0.35
N SER A 76 -0.94 -8.14 1.01
CA SER A 76 -0.21 -8.40 2.24
C SER A 76 -1.14 -8.93 3.35
N SER A 77 -2.32 -8.31 3.50
CA SER A 77 -3.33 -8.72 4.47
C SER A 77 -3.86 -10.13 4.21
N ILE A 78 -4.23 -10.43 2.96
CA ILE A 78 -4.68 -11.77 2.55
C ILE A 78 -3.59 -12.81 2.80
N GLN A 79 -2.34 -12.51 2.46
CA GLN A 79 -1.20 -13.40 2.72
C GLN A 79 -0.98 -13.66 4.21
N GLY A 80 -1.20 -12.65 5.06
CA GLY A 80 -1.16 -12.79 6.52
C GLY A 80 -2.21 -13.78 7.03
N VAL A 81 -3.46 -13.65 6.58
CA VAL A 81 -4.57 -14.55 6.97
C VAL A 81 -4.35 -15.97 6.44
N THR A 82 -3.85 -16.10 5.22
CA THR A 82 -3.64 -17.40 4.54
C THR A 82 -2.28 -18.03 4.84
N MET A 83 -1.48 -17.47 5.74
CA MET A 83 -0.10 -17.90 6.01
C MET A 83 0.02 -19.38 6.37
N ASN A 84 -0.92 -19.95 7.13
CA ASN A 84 -0.91 -21.38 7.47
C ASN A 84 -1.17 -22.28 6.24
N LYS A 85 -2.03 -21.84 5.31
CA LYS A 85 -2.28 -22.56 4.05
C LYS A 85 -1.03 -22.52 3.17
N HIS A 86 -0.41 -21.35 3.03
CA HIS A 86 0.87 -21.20 2.33
C HIS A 86 2.00 -22.02 2.98
N ALA A 87 2.07 -22.08 4.31
CA ALA A 87 3.08 -22.88 5.00
C ALA A 87 2.94 -24.38 4.72
N LYS A 88 1.70 -24.88 4.61
CA LYS A 88 1.42 -26.26 4.18
C LYS A 88 1.84 -26.48 2.72
N LEU A 89 1.49 -25.56 1.82
CA LEU A 89 1.85 -25.62 0.40
C LEU A 89 3.37 -25.62 0.17
N PHE A 90 4.09 -24.70 0.82
CA PHE A 90 5.54 -24.56 0.69
C PHE A 90 6.32 -25.55 1.55
N ARG A 91 5.63 -26.29 2.44
CA ARG A 91 6.20 -27.17 3.47
C ARG A 91 7.22 -26.48 4.39
N LYS A 92 7.22 -25.14 4.44
CA LYS A 92 8.14 -24.31 5.22
C LYS A 92 7.43 -23.03 5.69
N LYS A 93 7.23 -22.89 7.01
CA LYS A 93 6.66 -21.67 7.62
C LYS A 93 7.48 -20.40 7.31
N ALA A 94 8.80 -20.53 7.23
CA ALA A 94 9.69 -19.42 6.88
C ALA A 94 9.32 -18.80 5.52
N LYS A 95 9.18 -19.62 4.47
CA LYS A 95 8.82 -19.15 3.13
C LYS A 95 7.46 -18.46 3.06
N ALA A 96 6.45 -18.99 3.76
CA ALA A 96 5.13 -18.38 3.82
C ALA A 96 5.16 -17.02 4.52
N ARG A 97 5.98 -16.90 5.56
CA ARG A 97 6.23 -15.64 6.25
C ARG A 97 6.99 -14.66 5.36
N ASP A 98 8.02 -15.12 4.64
CA ASP A 98 8.80 -14.28 3.73
C ASP A 98 7.92 -13.69 2.63
N LEU A 99 6.98 -14.47 2.10
CA LEU A 99 5.97 -14.00 1.14
C LEU A 99 5.19 -12.78 1.67
N HIS A 100 4.61 -12.91 2.87
CA HIS A 100 3.88 -11.82 3.53
C HIS A 100 4.79 -10.62 3.84
N CYS A 101 6.04 -10.87 4.28
CA CYS A 101 7.00 -9.81 4.55
C CYS A 101 7.35 -9.00 3.29
N ILE A 102 7.57 -9.67 2.15
CA ILE A 102 7.89 -9.00 0.89
C ILE A 102 6.75 -8.09 0.47
N SER A 103 5.50 -8.58 0.51
CA SER A 103 4.32 -7.76 0.19
C SER A 103 4.14 -6.58 1.13
N SER A 104 4.37 -6.79 2.43
CA SER A 104 4.31 -5.71 3.43
C SER A 104 5.40 -4.67 3.18
N PHE A 105 6.62 -5.10 2.85
CA PHE A 105 7.72 -4.20 2.53
C PHE A 105 7.43 -3.37 1.28
N LEU A 106 6.95 -4.01 0.20
CA LEU A 106 6.53 -3.32 -1.02
C LEU A 106 5.44 -2.29 -0.74
N CYS A 107 4.39 -2.66 0.02
CA CYS A 107 3.33 -1.73 0.42
C CYS A 107 3.89 -0.45 1.07
N ILE A 108 4.81 -0.59 2.03
CA ILE A 108 5.40 0.55 2.75
C ILE A 108 6.29 1.37 1.82
N ALA A 109 7.14 0.72 1.02
CA ALA A 109 8.02 1.40 0.08
C ALA A 109 7.20 2.25 -0.91
N LEU A 110 6.14 1.69 -1.48
CA LEU A 110 5.23 2.41 -2.37
C LEU A 110 4.52 3.56 -1.65
N THR A 111 4.11 3.37 -0.39
CA THR A 111 3.47 4.43 0.43
C THR A 111 4.43 5.60 0.69
N ILE A 112 5.70 5.31 1.00
CA ILE A 112 6.72 6.34 1.24
C ILE A 112 7.02 7.09 -0.05
N ILE A 113 7.23 6.38 -1.17
CA ILE A 113 7.49 7.02 -2.46
C ILE A 113 6.27 7.85 -2.89
N HIS A 114 5.05 7.34 -2.72
CA HIS A 114 3.80 8.09 -2.93
C HIS A 114 3.81 9.42 -2.16
N LEU A 115 4.11 9.39 -0.87
CA LEU A 115 4.16 10.59 -0.03
C LEU A 115 5.23 11.58 -0.52
N VAL A 116 6.43 11.09 -0.85
CA VAL A 116 7.54 11.93 -1.33
C VAL A 116 7.22 12.56 -2.68
N LEU A 117 6.70 11.78 -3.63
CA LEU A 117 6.35 12.30 -4.95
C LEU A 117 5.26 13.37 -4.87
N LEU A 118 4.20 13.13 -4.09
CA LEU A 118 3.17 14.14 -3.88
C LEU A 118 3.70 15.37 -3.14
N PHE A 119 4.63 15.17 -2.19
CA PHE A 119 5.31 16.27 -1.52
C PHE A 119 6.14 17.12 -2.49
N VAL A 120 6.83 16.52 -3.46
CA VAL A 120 7.61 17.30 -4.42
C VAL A 120 6.70 17.97 -5.46
N SER A 121 5.64 17.28 -5.89
CA SER A 121 4.79 17.72 -7.01
C SER A 121 3.69 18.71 -6.64
N GLU A 122 3.14 18.63 -5.42
CA GLU A 122 2.14 19.59 -5.00
C GLU A 122 2.86 20.84 -4.48
N PRO A 123 2.53 22.04 -4.99
CA PRO A 123 3.06 23.26 -4.40
C PRO A 123 2.47 23.36 -3.00
N TRP A 124 3.24 23.03 -1.95
CA TRP A 124 2.85 23.26 -0.55
C TRP A 124 2.43 24.71 -0.28
N ARG A 125 2.82 25.61 -1.18
CA ARG A 125 2.29 26.96 -1.29
C ARG A 125 0.77 27.00 -1.43
N SER A 126 0.07 26.10 -2.13
CA SER A 126 -1.41 26.09 -2.18
C SER A 126 -2.08 25.47 -0.93
N ILE A 127 -1.34 24.65 -0.17
CA ILE A 127 -1.76 24.13 1.15
C ILE A 127 -1.72 25.24 2.21
N ILE A 128 -0.78 26.19 2.08
CA ILE A 128 -0.51 27.28 3.04
C ILE A 128 -1.15 28.61 2.59
N LEU A 129 -1.14 28.92 1.29
CA LEU A 129 -1.73 30.10 0.68
C LEU A 129 -3.06 29.69 0.03
N ARG A 130 -4.12 30.35 0.49
CA ARG A 130 -5.57 30.23 0.20
C ARG A 130 -6.03 29.97 -1.24
N THR A 131 -5.18 29.87 -2.27
CA THR A 131 -5.60 29.86 -3.67
C THR A 131 -6.42 28.64 -4.09
N ASP A 132 -6.28 27.48 -3.42
CA ASP A 132 -7.13 26.29 -3.69
C ASP A 132 -8.38 26.21 -2.79
N SER A 133 -8.55 27.16 -1.85
CA SER A 133 -9.72 27.17 -0.94
C SER A 133 -11.04 27.48 -1.65
N GLU A 134 -10.98 27.90 -2.92
CA GLU A 134 -12.15 28.13 -3.75
C GLU A 134 -12.72 26.84 -4.37
N HIS A 135 -11.96 25.74 -4.39
CA HIS A 135 -12.39 24.47 -5.01
C HIS A 135 -12.90 23.44 -3.98
N PHE A 136 -12.48 23.53 -2.71
CA PHE A 136 -12.85 22.58 -1.66
C PHE A 136 -12.99 23.23 -0.28
N SER A 137 -13.82 22.62 0.57
CA SER A 137 -13.78 22.93 2.00
C SER A 137 -12.38 22.63 2.56
N LEU A 138 -11.75 23.66 3.14
CA LEU A 138 -10.42 23.58 3.76
C LEU A 138 -10.29 22.41 4.73
N THR A 139 -11.39 22.05 5.40
CA THR A 139 -11.47 20.91 6.33
C THR A 139 -11.29 19.57 5.63
N ILE A 140 -11.94 19.35 4.47
CA ILE A 140 -11.84 18.10 3.69
C ILE A 140 -10.42 17.94 3.16
N PHE A 141 -9.86 19.01 2.60
CA PHE A 141 -8.51 19.02 2.03
C PHE A 141 -7.44 18.74 3.11
N ARG A 142 -7.51 19.41 4.26
CA ARG A 142 -6.61 19.14 5.40
C ARG A 142 -6.82 17.74 5.98
N GLY A 143 -8.05 17.28 6.07
CA GLY A 143 -8.41 15.93 6.53
C GLY A 143 -7.77 14.84 5.66
N LYS A 144 -7.82 15.00 4.33
CA LYS A 144 -7.14 14.13 3.36
C LYS A 144 -5.64 14.06 3.62
N ILE A 145 -4.97 15.21 3.69
CA ILE A 145 -3.50 15.26 3.87
C ILE A 145 -3.12 14.66 5.22
N LEU A 146 -3.75 15.11 6.31
CA LEU A 146 -3.41 14.69 7.67
C LEU A 146 -3.63 13.19 7.86
N SER A 147 -4.76 12.65 7.41
CA SER A 147 -5.03 11.21 7.48
C SER A 147 -4.00 10.39 6.71
N GLY A 148 -3.58 10.84 5.52
CA GLY A 148 -2.56 10.17 4.71
C GLY A 148 -1.18 10.18 5.36
N VAL A 149 -0.72 11.35 5.83
CA VAL A 149 0.58 11.52 6.51
C VAL A 149 0.62 10.71 7.81
N VAL A 150 -0.40 10.83 8.66
CA VAL A 150 -0.48 10.10 9.93
C VAL A 150 -0.47 8.59 9.68
N PHE A 151 -1.25 8.11 8.71
CA PHE A 151 -1.23 6.70 8.32
C PHE A 151 0.17 6.25 7.86
N ALA A 152 0.80 6.99 6.95
CA ALA A 152 2.12 6.66 6.43
C ALA A 152 3.19 6.58 7.54
N VAL A 153 3.19 7.54 8.46
CA VAL A 153 4.12 7.59 9.60
C VAL A 153 3.89 6.40 10.54
N ILE A 154 2.65 6.17 10.98
CA ILE A 154 2.33 5.07 11.90
C ILE A 154 2.66 3.72 11.26
N MET A 155 2.24 3.50 10.01
CA MET A 155 2.49 2.24 9.32
C MET A 155 3.98 1.99 9.10
N SER A 156 4.76 3.02 8.75
CA SER A 156 6.21 2.89 8.60
C SER A 156 6.86 2.52 9.92
N ALA A 157 6.55 3.25 11.00
CA ALA A 157 7.09 2.98 12.33
C ALA A 157 6.73 1.57 12.84
N VAL A 158 5.45 1.19 12.77
CA VAL A 158 4.95 -0.11 13.21
C VAL A 158 5.55 -1.25 12.39
N SER A 159 5.77 -1.04 11.10
CA SER A 159 6.37 -2.05 10.23
C SER A 159 7.85 -2.25 10.50
N ILE A 160 8.60 -1.16 10.67
CA ILE A 160 10.01 -1.19 11.09
C ILE A 160 10.12 -1.91 12.44
N LEU A 161 9.30 -1.53 13.42
CA LEU A 161 9.23 -2.20 14.73
C LEU A 161 8.88 -3.69 14.60
N SER A 162 7.95 -4.05 13.71
CA SER A 162 7.60 -5.45 13.46
C SER A 162 8.78 -6.23 12.87
N MET A 163 9.54 -5.64 11.94
CA MET A 163 10.73 -6.25 11.36
C MET A 163 11.84 -6.44 12.41
N PHE A 164 12.09 -5.45 13.25
CA PHE A 164 13.07 -5.55 14.33
C PHE A 164 12.66 -6.59 15.39
N ALA A 165 11.40 -6.56 15.84
CA ALA A 165 10.88 -7.45 16.86
C ALA A 165 10.89 -8.93 16.41
N ARG A 166 10.87 -9.20 15.10
CA ARG A 166 10.93 -10.57 14.54
C ARG A 166 12.30 -11.23 14.65
N LYS A 167 13.39 -10.49 14.92
CA LYS A 167 14.71 -11.08 15.14
C LYS A 167 14.65 -12.01 16.37
N PRO A 168 15.15 -13.26 16.31
CA PRO A 168 15.02 -14.23 17.41
C PRO A 168 15.52 -13.70 18.76
N LYS A 169 16.64 -12.96 18.75
CA LYS A 169 17.22 -12.31 19.94
C LYS A 169 16.24 -11.31 20.57
N PHE A 170 15.57 -10.49 19.75
CA PHE A 170 14.63 -9.47 20.21
C PHE A 170 13.25 -10.05 20.55
N MET A 171 12.77 -11.05 19.81
CA MET A 171 11.50 -11.74 20.12
C MET A 171 11.54 -12.42 21.50
N LYS A 172 12.69 -13.00 21.88
CA LYS A 172 12.91 -13.54 23.23
C LYS A 172 12.79 -12.46 24.32
N LYS A 173 13.23 -11.23 24.04
CA LYS A 173 13.22 -10.10 24.99
C LYS A 173 11.87 -9.39 25.06
N ILE A 174 11.24 -9.16 23.91
CA ILE A 174 9.96 -8.44 23.77
C ILE A 174 8.79 -9.34 24.16
N GLY A 175 8.87 -10.63 23.83
CA GLY A 175 7.82 -11.60 24.05
C GLY A 175 6.67 -11.50 23.05
N TYR A 176 6.01 -12.63 22.80
CA TYR A 176 4.96 -12.76 21.79
C TYR A 176 3.74 -11.87 22.07
N ARG A 177 3.41 -11.61 23.35
CA ARG A 177 2.29 -10.76 23.75
C ARG A 177 2.47 -9.31 23.26
N ARG A 178 3.67 -8.75 23.39
CA ARG A 178 3.97 -7.38 22.93
C ARG A 178 4.04 -7.30 21.41
N PHE A 179 4.55 -8.33 20.74
CA PHE A 179 4.50 -8.42 19.28
C PHE A 179 3.06 -8.38 18.74
N LYS A 180 2.10 -9.04 19.41
CA LYS A 180 0.68 -8.94 19.03
C LYS A 180 0.13 -7.52 19.16
N ILE A 181 0.59 -6.72 20.12
CA ILE A 181 0.16 -5.33 20.29
C ILE A 181 0.58 -4.49 19.08
N ILE A 182 1.84 -4.63 18.63
CA ILE A 182 2.34 -3.96 17.41
C ILE A 182 1.43 -4.28 16.22
N HIS A 183 1.04 -5.55 16.06
CA HIS A 183 0.16 -5.96 14.97
C HIS A 183 -1.28 -5.43 15.14
N LYS A 184 -1.80 -5.34 16.37
CA LYS A 184 -3.11 -4.71 16.63
C LYS A 184 -3.13 -3.23 16.30
N ILE A 185 -2.05 -2.50 16.60
CA ILE A 185 -1.90 -1.09 16.22
C ILE A 185 -1.98 -0.98 14.70
N MET A 186 -1.26 -1.85 13.97
CA MET A 186 -1.32 -1.91 12.51
C MET A 186 -2.76 -2.11 11.99
N MET A 187 -3.52 -3.01 12.61
CA MET A 187 -4.93 -3.24 12.28
C MET A 187 -5.82 -2.04 12.61
N LEU A 188 -5.53 -1.30 13.68
CA LEU A 188 -6.29 -0.08 14.01
C LEU A 188 -5.96 1.06 13.04
N SER A 189 -4.71 1.17 12.58
CA SER A 189 -4.30 2.16 11.59
C SER A 189 -5.01 2.01 10.24
N THR A 190 -5.59 0.85 9.94
CA THR A 190 -6.41 0.68 8.72
C THR A 190 -7.68 1.52 8.75
N VAL A 191 -8.18 1.87 9.94
CA VAL A 191 -9.31 2.81 10.07
C VAL A 191 -8.92 4.20 9.55
N ILE A 192 -7.67 4.64 9.80
CA ILE A 192 -7.14 5.90 9.29
C ILE A 192 -7.04 5.86 7.76
N LEU A 193 -6.61 4.73 7.19
CA LEU A 193 -6.59 4.52 5.75
C LEU A 193 -7.99 4.62 5.13
N LEU A 194 -9.02 4.05 5.78
CA LEU A 194 -10.40 4.16 5.32
C LEU A 194 -10.86 5.62 5.31
N PHE A 195 -10.59 6.39 6.36
CA PHE A 195 -10.87 7.82 6.38
C PHE A 195 -10.16 8.57 5.26
N HIS A 196 -8.88 8.25 5.02
CA HIS A 196 -8.11 8.85 3.93
C HIS A 196 -8.75 8.60 2.55
N ILE A 197 -9.17 7.35 2.29
CA ILE A 197 -9.86 6.98 1.05
C ILE A 197 -11.22 7.69 0.95
N ILE A 198 -11.98 7.81 2.04
CA ILE A 198 -13.25 8.54 2.06
C ILE A 198 -13.02 10.00 1.69
N PHE A 199 -12.05 10.68 2.30
CA PHE A 199 -11.76 12.09 2.00
C PHE A 199 -11.38 12.32 0.53
N ILE A 200 -10.59 11.40 -0.07
CA ILE A 200 -10.28 11.45 -1.50
C ILE A 200 -11.56 11.32 -2.35
N ASN A 201 -12.45 10.38 -2.02
CA ASN A 201 -13.68 10.18 -2.78
C ASN A 201 -14.69 11.32 -2.60
N THR A 202 -14.75 11.94 -1.42
CA THR A 202 -15.57 13.12 -1.17
C THR A 202 -15.10 14.30 -2.02
N GLU A 203 -13.79 14.48 -2.17
CA GLU A 203 -13.21 15.47 -3.09
C GLU A 203 -13.65 15.23 -4.53
N LEU A 204 -13.52 13.99 -5.03
CA LEU A 204 -13.99 13.62 -6.37
C LEU A 204 -15.49 13.89 -6.54
N TRP A 205 -16.32 13.51 -5.56
CA TRP A 205 -17.76 13.72 -5.63
C TRP A 205 -18.14 15.20 -5.67
N ILE A 206 -17.43 16.06 -4.93
CA ILE A 206 -17.63 17.52 -4.99
C ILE A 206 -17.29 18.05 -6.39
N ILE A 207 -16.16 17.64 -6.99
CA ILE A 207 -15.74 18.08 -8.34
C ILE A 207 -16.75 17.66 -9.41
N PHE A 208 -17.14 16.38 -9.41
CA PHE A 208 -18.00 15.82 -10.45
C PHE A 208 -19.48 16.17 -10.22
N GLY A 209 -19.92 16.25 -8.96
CA GLY A 209 -21.29 16.62 -8.61
C GLY A 209 -21.62 18.09 -8.92
N LEU A 210 -20.63 18.99 -8.86
CA LEU A 210 -20.79 20.39 -9.29
C LEU A 210 -20.74 20.58 -10.81
N LYS A 211 -20.02 19.73 -11.55
CA LYS A 211 -19.97 19.77 -13.03
C LYS A 211 -21.18 19.12 -13.72
N LEU A 212 -21.97 18.33 -13.01
CA LEU A 212 -23.21 17.70 -13.51
C LEU A 212 -24.48 18.54 -13.28
N ARG A 213 -24.33 19.77 -12.80
CA ARG A 213 -25.38 20.79 -12.71
C ARG A 213 -25.15 21.88 -13.74
#